data_AF-A0A957J0N5-F1
#
_entry.id   AF-A0A957J0N5-F1
#
_cell.length_a   1.000
_cell.length_b   1.000
_cell.length_c   1.000
_cell.angle_alpha   90.00
_cell.angle_beta   90.00
_cell.angle_gamma   90.00
#
_symmetry.space_group_name_H-M   'P 1'
#
loop_
_entity.id
_entity.type
_entity.pdbx_description
1 polymer ?
#
loop_
_entity_poly.entity_id
_entity_poly.type
_entity_poly.pdbx_seq_one_letter_code
_entity_poly.pdbx_strand_id
1 'polypeptide(L)'
;MTPLYVSDLDGTLLHSDATLSPFSRDTLNDLLAQGLQFTVASARSIITMQTVLSGLQLRLPIIEFNGTFITDLHTGRHLDVCALEPTIVDDILAQACAADLEPFVSTYD
;
A
#
# COMPACT_ATOMS: atom_id res chain seq x y z
N MET A 1 5.56 22.26 -13.28
CA MET A 1 4.97 20.99 -12.79
C MET A 1 5.48 20.75 -11.39
N THR A 2 4.61 20.44 -10.43
CA THR A 2 5.02 20.07 -9.07
C THR A 2 5.44 18.60 -9.09
N PRO A 3 6.64 18.24 -8.59
CA PRO A 3 7.08 16.84 -8.55
C PRO A 3 6.21 16.01 -7.59
N LEU A 4 5.91 14.76 -7.97
CA LEU A 4 5.28 13.76 -7.11
C LEU A 4 6.38 12.86 -6.53
N TYR A 5 6.36 12.70 -5.21
CA TYR A 5 7.23 11.80 -4.48
C TYR A 5 6.45 10.56 -4.04
N VAL A 6 7.00 9.40 -4.32
CA VAL A 6 6.43 8.11 -3.92
C VAL A 6 7.49 7.35 -3.14
N SER A 7 7.16 6.94 -1.93
CA SER A 7 8.07 6.14 -1.10
C SER A 7 7.57 4.70 -0.98
N ASP A 8 8.50 3.76 -1.04
CA ASP A 8 8.26 2.45 -0.43
C ASP A 8 8.17 2.57 1.11
N LEU A 9 7.63 1.54 1.76
CA LEU A 9 7.52 1.45 3.21
C LEU A 9 8.69 0.68 3.84
N ASP A 10 8.74 -0.63 3.63
CA ASP A 10 9.60 -1.53 4.39
C ASP A 10 11.07 -1.40 3.99
N GLY A 11 11.93 -1.01 4.93
CA GLY A 11 13.34 -0.75 4.64
C GLY A 11 13.60 0.58 3.93
N THR A 12 12.57 1.40 3.74
CA THR A 12 12.65 2.73 3.12
C THR A 12 12.14 3.82 4.07
N LEU A 13 10.81 3.96 4.20
CA LEU A 13 10.19 4.97 5.08
C LEU A 13 10.09 4.48 6.52
N LEU A 14 9.80 3.19 6.70
CA LEU A 14 9.68 2.55 7.99
C LEU A 14 11.04 2.06 8.49
N HIS A 15 11.20 2.06 9.81
CA HIS A 15 12.30 1.39 10.47
C HIS A 15 12.23 -0.13 10.29
N SER A 16 13.32 -0.83 10.66
CA SER A 16 13.39 -2.29 10.60
C SER A 16 12.38 -3.00 11.51
N ASP A 17 11.80 -2.30 12.48
CA ASP A 17 10.70 -2.80 13.32
C ASP A 17 9.31 -2.48 12.76
N ALA A 18 9.24 -2.07 11.48
CA ALA A 18 8.03 -1.67 10.77
C ALA A 18 7.29 -0.45 11.37
N THR A 19 7.99 0.39 12.13
CA THR A 19 7.41 1.62 12.69
C THR A 19 7.79 2.86 11.90
N LEU A 20 6.89 3.85 11.89
CA LEU A 20 7.18 5.19 11.41
C LEU A 20 7.73 6.04 12.57
N SER A 21 8.94 6.57 12.37
CA SER A 21 9.60 7.41 13.38
C SER A 21 8.81 8.70 13.66
N PRO A 22 8.81 9.22 14.90
CA PRO A 22 8.23 10.53 15.19
C PRO A 22 8.82 11.65 14.32
N PHE A 23 10.14 11.63 14.14
CA PHE A 23 10.83 12.61 13.29
C PHE A 23 10.32 12.61 11.85
N SER A 24 10.19 11.43 11.23
CA SER A 24 9.71 11.27 9.86
C SER A 24 8.25 11.70 9.76
N ARG A 25 7.41 11.31 10.73
CA ARG A 25 5.99 11.68 10.77
C ARG A 25 5.81 13.20 10.84
N ASP A 26 6.49 13.84 11.77
CA ASP A 26 6.33 15.27 12.04
C ASP A 26 6.88 16.09 10.85
N THR A 27 8.06 15.73 10.36
CA THR A 27 8.67 16.38 9.17
C THR A 27 7.80 16.20 7.93
N LEU A 28 7.28 14.99 7.68
CA LEU A 28 6.41 14.76 6.53
C LEU A 28 5.11 15.56 6.66
N ASN A 29 4.52 15.64 7.84
CA ASN A 29 3.32 16.46 8.06
C ASN A 29 3.57 17.95 7.78
N ASP A 30 4.72 18.48 8.19
CA ASP A 30 5.09 19.87 7.89
C ASP A 30 5.27 20.11 6.38
N LEU A 31 5.91 19.18 5.67
CA LEU A 31 6.08 19.26 4.23
C LEU A 31 4.75 19.08 3.48
N LEU A 32 3.90 18.17 3.94
CA LEU A 32 2.54 18.00 3.45
C LEU A 32 1.76 19.30 3.65
N ALA A 33 1.82 19.95 4.81
CA ALA A 33 1.16 21.25 5.03
C ALA A 33 1.63 22.34 4.05
N GLN A 34 2.89 22.28 3.61
CA GLN A 34 3.47 23.18 2.60
C GLN A 34 3.14 22.82 1.14
N GLY A 35 2.34 21.77 0.91
CA GLY A 35 1.89 21.38 -0.43
C GLY A 35 2.76 20.32 -1.11
N LEU A 36 3.61 19.60 -0.37
CA LEU A 36 4.31 18.44 -0.91
C LEU A 36 3.31 17.42 -1.48
N GLN A 37 3.54 17.00 -2.72
CA GLN A 37 2.81 15.90 -3.35
C GLN A 37 3.55 14.61 -3.01
N PHE A 38 3.09 13.92 -1.96
CA PHE A 38 3.70 12.71 -1.45
C PHE A 38 2.67 11.61 -1.22
N THR A 39 3.03 10.38 -1.58
CA THR A 39 2.28 9.17 -1.25
C THR A 39 3.23 7.97 -1.07
N VAL A 40 2.67 6.81 -0.76
CA VAL A 40 3.42 5.56 -0.55
C VAL A 40 2.94 4.45 -1.49
N ALA A 41 3.84 3.54 -1.80
CA ALA A 41 3.57 2.31 -2.54
C ALA A 41 4.15 1.11 -1.80
N SER A 42 3.36 0.05 -1.59
CA SER A 42 3.80 -1.11 -0.80
C SER A 42 3.12 -2.40 -1.21
N ALA A 43 3.74 -3.53 -0.86
CA ALA A 43 3.12 -4.86 -0.88
C ALA A 43 2.09 -5.06 0.24
N ARG A 44 2.11 -4.21 1.27
CA ARG A 44 1.19 -4.24 2.41
C ARG A 44 -0.26 -3.99 1.99
N SER A 45 -1.19 -4.42 2.84
CA SER A 45 -2.62 -4.12 2.70
C SER A 45 -3.01 -2.84 3.44
N ILE A 46 -4.15 -2.26 3.05
CA ILE A 46 -4.73 -1.03 3.59
C ILE A 46 -4.85 -1.07 5.11
N ILE A 47 -5.29 -2.21 5.67
CA ILE A 47 -5.45 -2.40 7.12
C ILE A 47 -4.12 -2.15 7.84
N THR A 48 -3.03 -2.73 7.33
CA THR A 48 -1.71 -2.56 7.92
C THR A 48 -1.16 -1.16 7.66
N MET A 49 -1.39 -0.60 6.46
CA MET A 49 -0.94 0.74 6.08
C MET A 49 -1.61 1.83 6.91
N GLN A 50 -2.91 1.72 7.20
CA GLN A 50 -3.64 2.63 8.11
C GLN A 50 -3.03 2.64 9.51
N THR A 51 -2.56 1.47 9.98
CA THR A 51 -1.93 1.36 11.28
C THR A 51 -0.54 2.01 11.30
N VAL A 52 0.34 1.67 10.35
CA VAL A 52 1.73 2.16 10.36
C VAL A 52 1.89 3.61 9.91
N LEU A 53 0.97 4.11 9.07
CA LEU A 53 0.94 5.51 8.62
C LEU A 53 0.05 6.39 9.50
N SER A 54 -0.44 5.87 10.62
CA SER A 54 -1.28 6.62 11.54
C SER A 54 -0.61 7.94 11.95
N GLY A 55 -1.38 9.02 11.82
CA GLY A 55 -0.92 10.38 12.10
C GLY A 55 -0.29 11.12 10.92
N LEU A 56 -0.04 10.48 9.77
CA LEU A 56 0.31 11.19 8.53
C LEU A 56 -0.93 11.76 7.85
N GLN A 57 -0.88 13.04 7.48
CA GLN A 57 -1.96 13.76 6.80
C GLN A 57 -1.84 13.63 5.27
N LEU A 58 -1.80 12.40 4.76
CA LEU A 58 -1.72 12.14 3.32
C LEU A 58 -3.00 12.60 2.63
N ARG A 59 -2.83 13.38 1.54
CA ARG A 59 -3.93 13.86 0.69
C ARG A 59 -4.10 13.06 -0.59
N LEU A 60 -3.08 12.31 -0.96
CA LEU A 60 -3.07 11.46 -2.15
C LEU A 60 -3.43 10.03 -1.75
N PRO A 61 -4.06 9.26 -2.65
CA PRO A 61 -4.28 7.85 -2.40
C PRO A 61 -2.96 7.10 -2.32
N ILE A 62 -2.98 5.98 -1.61
CA ILE A 62 -1.84 5.07 -1.47
C ILE A 62 -1.94 3.93 -2.48
N ILE A 63 -0.81 3.29 -2.74
CA ILE A 63 -0.69 2.13 -3.61
C ILE A 63 -0.40 0.92 -2.72
N GLU A 64 -1.29 -0.08 -2.73
CA GLU A 64 -1.19 -1.27 -1.88
C GLU A 64 -1.17 -2.56 -2.72
N PHE A 65 -0.86 -3.70 -2.09
CA PHE A 65 -0.74 -5.00 -2.75
C PHE A 65 0.09 -4.95 -4.04
N ASN A 66 1.26 -4.29 -3.99
CA ASN A 66 2.15 -4.13 -5.15
C ASN A 66 1.51 -3.43 -6.36
N GLY A 67 0.50 -2.59 -6.12
CA GLY A 67 -0.18 -1.85 -7.18
C GLY A 67 -1.49 -2.44 -7.65
N THR A 68 -1.97 -3.53 -7.04
CA THR A 68 -3.31 -4.07 -7.31
C THR A 68 -4.39 -3.05 -6.96
N PHE A 69 -4.21 -2.25 -5.90
CA PHE A 69 -5.18 -1.23 -5.52
C PHE A 69 -4.55 0.15 -5.39
N ILE A 70 -5.29 1.15 -5.85
CA ILE A 70 -5.12 2.55 -5.46
C ILE A 70 -6.22 2.87 -4.46
N THR A 71 -5.86 3.21 -3.23
CA THR A 71 -6.81 3.25 -2.10
C THR A 71 -6.74 4.59 -1.39
N ASP A 72 -7.91 5.14 -1.05
CA ASP A 72 -7.99 6.28 -0.14
C ASP A 72 -7.64 5.81 1.29
N LEU A 73 -6.54 6.31 1.84
CA LEU A 73 -6.02 5.82 3.12
C LEU A 73 -7.01 6.05 4.28
N HIS A 74 -7.76 7.15 4.26
CA HIS A 74 -8.59 7.55 5.40
C HIS A 74 -9.90 6.76 5.46
N THR A 75 -10.50 6.53 4.30
CA THR A 75 -11.77 5.80 4.18
C THR A 75 -11.56 4.30 3.97
N GLY A 76 -10.38 3.89 3.51
CA GLY A 76 -10.09 2.53 3.07
C GLY A 76 -10.73 2.16 1.73
N ARG A 77 -11.35 3.11 1.03
CA ARG A 77 -12.06 2.84 -0.22
C ARG A 77 -11.06 2.66 -1.37
N HIS A 78 -11.15 1.54 -2.06
CA HIS A 78 -10.45 1.32 -3.33
C HIS A 78 -11.00 2.28 -4.40
N LEU A 79 -10.11 3.08 -4.99
CA LEU A 79 -10.39 4.02 -6.06
C LEU A 79 -10.15 3.41 -7.44
N ASP A 80 -9.19 2.49 -7.52
CA ASP A 80 -8.89 1.70 -8.70
C ASP A 80 -8.46 0.29 -8.28
N VAL A 81 -8.79 -0.70 -9.11
CA VAL A 81 -8.52 -2.10 -8.85
C VAL A 81 -8.05 -2.81 -10.12
N CYS A 82 -6.83 -3.35 -10.06
CA CYS A 82 -6.23 -4.16 -11.11
C CYS A 82 -6.15 -5.62 -10.65
N ALA A 83 -7.32 -6.27 -10.58
CA ALA A 83 -7.44 -7.65 -10.14
C ALA A 83 -7.02 -8.64 -11.23
N LEU A 84 -6.57 -9.83 -10.80
CA LEU A 84 -6.37 -10.95 -11.70
C LEU A 84 -7.73 -11.45 -12.23
N GLU A 85 -7.78 -11.82 -13.51
CA GLU A 85 -8.96 -12.46 -14.08
C GLU A 85 -9.22 -13.82 -13.39
N PRO A 86 -10.48 -14.18 -13.10
CA PRO A 86 -10.80 -15.43 -12.42
C PRO A 86 -10.21 -16.68 -13.10
N THR A 87 -10.17 -16.70 -14.43
CA THR A 87 -9.57 -17.81 -15.20
C THR A 87 -8.07 -17.96 -14.94
N ILE A 88 -7.34 -16.86 -14.83
CA ILE A 88 -5.91 -16.86 -14.49
C ILE A 88 -5.73 -17.36 -13.05
N VAL A 89 -6.60 -16.95 -12.13
CA VAL A 89 -6.57 -17.43 -10.74
C VAL A 89 -6.80 -18.93 -10.69
N ASP A 90 -7.82 -19.45 -11.38
CA ASP A 90 -8.12 -20.88 -11.46
C ASP A 90 -6.92 -21.68 -12.00
N ASP A 91 -6.29 -21.20 -13.06
CA ASP A 91 -5.11 -21.83 -13.68
C ASP A 91 -3.90 -21.85 -12.73
N ILE A 92 -3.66 -20.76 -11.99
CA ILE A 92 -2.57 -20.69 -11.00
C ILE A 92 -2.85 -21.64 -9.83
N LEU A 93 -4.08 -21.65 -9.31
CA LEU A 93 -4.47 -22.52 -8.20
C LEU A 93 -4.38 -24.00 -8.58
N ALA A 94 -4.84 -24.37 -9.77
CA ALA A 94 -4.73 -25.75 -10.27
C ALA A 94 -3.26 -26.21 -10.33
N GLN A 95 -2.36 -25.36 -10.83
CA GLN A 95 -0.93 -25.64 -10.89
C GLN A 95 -0.28 -25.73 -9.49
N ALA A 96 -0.64 -24.82 -8.58
CA ALA A 96 -0.16 -24.84 -7.20
C ALA A 96 -0.57 -26.14 -6.49
N CYS A 97 -1.83 -26.54 -6.60
CA CYS A 97 -2.34 -27.78 -6.03
C CYS A 97 -1.65 -29.01 -6.63
N ALA A 98 -1.42 -29.04 -7.94
CA ALA A 98 -0.71 -30.13 -8.61
C ALA A 98 0.75 -30.25 -8.15
N ALA A 99 1.34 -29.15 -7.68
CA ALA A 99 2.69 -29.09 -7.14
C ALA A 99 2.76 -29.29 -5.60
N ASP A 100 1.64 -29.65 -4.96
CA ASP A 100 1.54 -29.81 -3.50
C ASP A 100 1.89 -28.51 -2.72
N LEU A 101 1.52 -27.36 -3.30
CA LEU A 101 1.67 -26.03 -2.68
C LEU A 101 0.34 -25.58 -2.06
N GLU A 102 0.44 -24.85 -0.96
CA GLU A 102 -0.71 -24.22 -0.27
C GLU A 102 -0.73 -22.70 -0.54
N PRO A 103 -1.42 -22.23 -1.60
CA PRO A 103 -1.46 -20.81 -1.92
C PRO A 103 -2.34 -20.02 -0.94
N PHE A 104 -1.90 -18.80 -0.61
CA PHE A 104 -2.73 -17.81 0.07
C PHE A 104 -3.40 -16.89 -0.96
N VAL A 105 -4.74 -16.80 -0.92
CA VAL A 105 -5.53 -15.94 -1.81
C VAL A 105 -6.08 -14.77 -1.02
N SER A 106 -5.74 -13.55 -1.45
CA SER A 106 -6.35 -12.31 -0.94
C SER A 106 -7.41 -11.83 -1.94
N THR A 107 -8.63 -11.61 -1.47
CA THR A 107 -9.76 -11.12 -2.28
C THR A 107 -10.23 -9.75 -1.80
N TYR A 108 -11.11 -9.12 -2.57
CA TYR A 108 -11.79 -7.86 -2.23
C TYR A 108 -13.25 -7.95 -2.70
N ASP A 109 -14.12 -7.12 -2.13
CA ASP A 109 -15.57 -7.14 -2.34
C ASP A 109 -16.04 -6.16 -3.44
#